data_AF-A0A1C6EXQ2-F1
#
_entry.id   AF-A0A1C6EXQ2-F1
#
_cell.length_a   1.000
_cell.length_b   1.000
_cell.length_c   1.000
_cell.angle_alpha   90.00
_cell.angle_beta   90.00
_cell.angle_gamma   90.00
#
_symmetry.space_group_name_H-M   'P 1'
#
loop_
_entity.id
_entity.type
_entity.pdbx_description
1 polymer ?
#
loop_
_entity_poly.entity_id
_entity_poly.type
_entity_poly.pdbx_seq_one_letter_code
_entity_poly.pdbx_strand_id
1 'polypeptide(L)' 'MTYYENIPEELKQLNQWVCTRSDGKVPMKAFEMEAASSTNPETWSSFDTALKAVSGGTL' A
#
# COMPACT_ATOMS: atom_id res chain seq x y z
N MET A 1 9.41 -3.12 -14.68
CA MET A 1 8.01 -3.59 -14.62
C MET A 1 7.74 -4.10 -13.22
N THR A 2 6.63 -3.69 -12.62
CA THR A 2 6.12 -4.24 -11.36
C THR A 2 5.12 -5.35 -11.72
N TYR A 3 5.37 -6.58 -11.27
CA TYR A 3 4.57 -7.75 -11.61
C TYR A 3 3.64 -8.11 -10.45
N TYR A 4 2.58 -7.34 -10.27
CA TYR A 4 1.63 -7.52 -9.17
C TYR A 4 0.80 -8.81 -9.28
N GLU A 5 0.65 -9.34 -10.49
CA GLU A 5 -0.01 -10.61 -10.78
C GLU A 5 0.69 -11.79 -10.09
N ASN A 6 2.00 -11.70 -9.83
CA ASN A 6 2.79 -12.75 -9.20
C ASN A 6 2.70 -12.76 -7.68
N ILE A 7 2.04 -11.76 -7.06
CA ILE A 7 1.81 -11.75 -5.62
C ILE A 7 0.83 -12.89 -5.27
N PRO A 8 1.17 -13.77 -4.30
CA PRO A 8 0.26 -14.82 -3.83
C PRO A 8 -1.11 -14.28 -3.40
N GLU A 9 -2.16 -15.03 -3.72
CA GLU A 9 -3.54 -14.61 -3.47
C GLU A 9 -3.81 -14.41 -1.97
N GLU A 10 -3.21 -15.25 -1.13
CA GLU A 10 -3.31 -15.14 0.32
C GLU A 10 -2.76 -13.80 0.86
N LEU A 11 -1.76 -13.20 0.20
CA LEU A 11 -1.23 -11.89 0.60
C LEU A 11 -2.12 -10.74 0.11
N LYS A 12 -2.74 -10.88 -1.07
CA LYS A 12 -3.69 -9.88 -1.59
C LYS A 12 -4.94 -9.77 -0.72
N GLN A 13 -5.33 -10.87 -0.08
CA GLN A 13 -6.48 -10.92 0.83
C GLN A 13 -6.24 -10.25 2.20
N LEU A 14 -4.98 -10.00 2.58
CA LEU A 14 -4.66 -9.32 3.83
C LEU A 14 -4.90 -7.81 3.72
N ASN A 15 -5.57 -7.22 4.72
CA ASN A 15 -5.66 -5.76 4.89
C ASN A 15 -4.39 -5.20 5.54
N GLN A 16 -3.24 -5.47 4.94
CA GLN A 16 -1.91 -5.13 5.47
C GLN A 16 -1.04 -4.37 4.44
N TRP A 17 -1.66 -3.71 3.47
CA TRP A 17 -0.97 -2.99 2.40
C TRP A 17 -0.79 -1.51 2.71
N VAL A 18 0.42 -1.00 2.43
CA VAL A 18 0.82 0.41 2.52
C VAL A 18 1.52 0.83 1.23
N CYS A 19 1.65 2.13 1.00
CA CYS A 19 2.43 2.68 -0.10
C CYS A 19 3.77 3.25 0.40
N THR A 20 4.71 3.51 -0.49
CA THR A 20 5.95 4.25 -0.20
C THR A 20 6.19 5.28 -1.29
N ARG A 21 6.84 6.40 -0.97
CA ARG A 21 7.20 7.41 -1.96
C ARG A 21 8.54 7.09 -2.63
N SER A 22 8.84 7.74 -3.76
CA SER A 22 10.09 7.51 -4.49
C SER A 22 11.32 8.11 -3.80
N ASP A 23 11.12 9.11 -2.93
CA ASP A 23 12.16 9.79 -2.16
C ASP A 23 12.52 9.05 -0.85
N GLY A 24 11.79 7.99 -0.49
CA GLY A 24 12.09 7.20 0.70
C GLY A 24 11.16 6.01 0.94
N LYS A 25 11.62 5.05 1.76
CA LYS A 25 10.85 3.85 2.12
C LYS A 25 9.94 4.05 3.34
N VAL A 26 9.51 5.28 3.59
CA VAL A 26 8.57 5.57 4.68
C VAL A 26 7.21 5.00 4.29
N PRO A 27 6.61 4.14 5.13
CA PRO A 27 5.28 3.60 4.86
C PRO A 27 4.24 4.72 4.94
N MET A 28 3.37 4.78 3.94
CA MET A 28 2.31 5.77 3.78
C MET A 28 0.96 5.05 3.76
N LYS A 29 -0.06 5.65 4.39
CA LYS A 29 -1.44 5.18 4.25
C LYS A 29 -1.83 5.27 2.78
N ALA A 30 -2.47 4.24 2.22
CA ALA A 30 -2.85 4.24 0.81
C ALA A 30 -4.02 5.19 0.47
N PHE A 31 -4.74 5.68 1.47
CA PHE A 31 -5.99 6.43 1.32
C PHE A 31 -5.88 7.91 1.75
N GLU A 32 -4.75 8.33 2.32
CA GLU A 32 -4.50 9.68 2.85
C GLU A 32 -3.03 10.05 2.70
N MET A 33 -2.71 11.36 2.67
CA MET A 33 -1.32 11.84 2.59
C MET A 33 -0.61 11.84 3.95
N GLU A 34 -0.64 10.71 4.66
CA GLU A 34 -0.05 10.55 5.99
C GLU A 34 0.78 9.26 6.11
N ALA A 35 1.71 9.24 7.07
CA ALA A 35 2.49 8.06 7.36
C ALA A 35 1.61 6.93 7.93
N ALA A 36 1.89 5.70 7.52
CA ALA A 36 1.32 4.51 8.13
C ALA A 36 2.20 4.04 9.30
N SER A 37 1.56 3.57 10.37
CA SER A 37 2.25 2.98 11.51
C SER A 37 2.60 1.52 11.21
N SER A 38 3.76 1.05 11.67
CA SER A 38 4.12 -0.36 11.56
C SER A 38 3.42 -1.27 12.56
N THR A 39 2.67 -0.70 13.51
CA THR A 39 2.00 -1.44 14.59
C THR A 39 0.52 -1.14 14.74
N ASN A 40 -0.03 -0.20 13.94
CA ASN A 40 -1.47 0.09 13.93
C ASN A 40 -2.11 -0.38 12.61
N PRO A 41 -2.87 -1.49 12.61
CA PRO A 41 -3.58 -1.99 11.43
C PRO A 41 -4.57 -1.01 10.81
N GLU A 42 -5.11 -0.07 11.58
CA GLU A 42 -6.04 0.96 11.05
C GLU A 42 -5.38 1.91 10.04
N THR A 43 -4.05 1.94 10.01
CA THR A 43 -3.28 2.75 9.06
C THR A 43 -2.92 1.99 7.77
N TRP A 44 -3.27 0.71 7.67
CA TRP A 44 -3.05 -0.12 6.49
C TRP A 44 -4.32 -0.21 5.64
N SER A 45 -4.22 -0.86 4.49
CA SER A 45 -5.29 -0.94 3.51
C SER A 45 -5.35 -2.30 2.83
N SER A 46 -6.39 -2.51 2.01
CA SER A 46 -6.47 -3.64 1.10
C SER A 46 -5.49 -3.49 -0.07
N PHE A 47 -5.15 -4.61 -0.71
CA PHE A 47 -4.30 -4.61 -1.91
C PHE A 47 -4.85 -3.69 -3.01
N ASP A 48 -6.15 -3.75 -3.29
CA ASP A 48 -6.79 -2.91 -4.33
C ASP A 48 -6.69 -1.41 -4.03
N THR A 49 -6.76 -1.04 -2.75
CA THR A 49 -6.65 0.37 -2.34
C THR A 49 -5.23 0.88 -2.58
N ALA A 50 -4.22 0.11 -2.16
CA ALA A 50 -2.82 0.43 -2.40
C ALA A 50 -2.48 0.46 -3.90
N LEU A 51 -3.00 -0.48 -4.69
CA LEU A 51 -2.79 -0.53 -6.14
C LEU A 51 -3.39 0.69 -6.85
N LYS A 52 -4.61 1.09 -6.46
CA LYS A 52 -5.25 2.31 -6.99
C LYS A 52 -4.46 3.56 -6.64
N ALA A 53 -3.93 3.67 -5.43
CA ALA A 53 -3.12 4.82 -5.02
C ALA A 53 -1.87 4.99 -5.89
N VAL A 54 -1.14 3.90 -6.13
CA VAL A 54 0.07 3.89 -6.97
C VAL A 54 -0.29 4.14 -8.44
N SER A 55 -1.35 3.53 -8.95
CA SER A 55 -1.74 3.65 -10.37
C SER A 55 -2.37 5.01 -10.69
N GLY A 56 -3.01 5.66 -9.72
CA GLY A 56 -3.63 6.97 -9.84
C GLY A 56 -2.66 8.15 -9.62
N GLY A 57 -1.44 7.89 -9.16
CA GLY A 57 -0.44 8.94 -8.88
C GLY A 57 -0.74 9.79 -7.65
N THR A 58 -1.61 9.31 -6.76
CA THR A 58 -1.97 10.02 -5.52
C THR A 58 -0.89 9.87 -4.44
N LEU A 59 -0.06 8.81 -4.53
CA LEU A 59 1.06 8.51 -3.64
C LEU A 59 2.27 7.94 -4.38
#